data_AF-A0A8J5KIR2-F1
#
_entry.id   AF-A0A8J5KIR2-F1
#
_cell.length_a   1.000
_cell.length_b   1.000
_cell.length_c   1.000
_cell.angle_alpha   90.00
_cell.angle_beta   90.00
_cell.angle_gamma   90.00
#
_symmetry.space_group_name_H-M   'P 1'
#
loop_
_entity.id
_entity.type
_entity.pdbx_description
1 polymer ?
#
loop_
_entity_poly.entity_id
_entity_poly.type
_entity_poly.pdbx_seq_one_letter_code
_entity_poly.pdbx_strand_id
1 'polypeptide(L)'
;MAPPTARKRQWQRGGREEWLKARVEVMMSKQFAKDDGRGRLYVDIHGCFGEYDALALVQEAVDAAPDLGSDQFVIHIKAGVYEEMIRVPFEKTNLVFVGDGMGATVISSSRNNKAGLSSHQLVAFHWDSDHSVLESVEFRGHQGTLYAHSLLQLYRICKLGFIFGNSAVVFDRCSIEVVPRAKGPAKAGSKSVAAHGRINPAQGTGFMFNGCSINRSADYLAAYRRKPGAHREYLGRPWKEYSRMVHVNCYMEEMVMPEGWLP
;
A
#
# COMPACT_ATOMS: atom_id res chain seq x y z
N MET A 1 16.64 -14.38 -43.81
CA MET A 1 15.69 -14.72 -42.74
C MET A 1 16.22 -14.13 -41.44
N ALA A 2 15.66 -13.01 -40.97
CA ALA A 2 16.03 -12.37 -39.71
C ALA A 2 15.04 -12.79 -38.60
N PRO A 3 15.47 -12.92 -37.33
CA PRO A 3 14.59 -13.40 -36.26
C PRO A 3 13.58 -12.31 -35.85
N PRO A 4 12.38 -12.69 -35.37
CA PRO A 4 11.38 -11.72 -34.97
C PRO A 4 11.77 -11.04 -33.64
N THR A 5 11.92 -9.72 -33.69
CA THR A 5 12.17 -8.84 -32.55
C THR A 5 11.01 -8.86 -31.54
N ALA A 6 11.34 -9.06 -30.26
CA ALA A 6 10.40 -8.96 -29.14
C ALA A 6 9.75 -7.56 -29.10
N ARG A 7 8.43 -7.49 -29.33
CA ARG A 7 7.65 -6.27 -29.15
C ARG A 7 7.46 -6.00 -27.66
N LYS A 8 8.14 -4.99 -27.12
CA LYS A 8 7.72 -4.31 -25.89
C LYS A 8 6.29 -3.79 -26.11
N ARG A 9 5.28 -4.38 -25.47
CA ARG A 9 3.91 -3.85 -25.50
C ARG A 9 3.86 -2.57 -24.69
N GLN A 10 3.90 -1.46 -25.41
CA GLN A 10 3.57 -0.13 -24.92
C GLN A 10 2.05 -0.08 -24.70
N TRP A 11 1.61 0.25 -23.49
CA TRP A 11 0.19 0.36 -23.15
C TRP A 11 -0.46 1.53 -23.90
N GLN A 12 -1.45 1.22 -24.75
CA GLN A 12 -2.23 2.24 -25.46
C GLN A 12 -3.30 2.83 -24.54
N ARG A 13 -3.34 4.17 -24.46
CA ARG A 13 -4.47 4.96 -23.94
C ARG A 13 -5.67 4.79 -24.87
N GLY A 14 -6.77 4.21 -24.38
CA GLY A 14 -7.99 4.05 -25.17
C GLY A 14 -9.25 3.90 -24.30
N GLY A 15 -9.95 5.02 -24.11
CA GLY A 15 -11.40 5.21 -23.97
C GLY A 15 -12.31 4.17 -23.29
N ARG A 16 -12.97 4.66 -22.23
CA ARG A 16 -14.25 4.24 -21.61
C ARG A 16 -14.19 3.10 -20.56
N GLU A 17 -14.50 3.51 -19.33
CA GLU A 17 -14.80 2.72 -18.12
C GLU A 17 -13.63 1.97 -17.44
N GLU A 18 -12.73 2.74 -16.81
CA GLU A 18 -11.68 2.19 -15.96
C GLU A 18 -12.20 1.86 -14.55
N TRP A 19 -12.29 0.56 -14.26
CA TRP A 19 -12.53 0.00 -12.93
C TRP A 19 -11.37 0.31 -11.97
N LEU A 20 -11.71 0.60 -10.71
CA LEU A 20 -10.75 0.86 -9.64
C LEU A 20 -10.06 -0.44 -9.21
N LYS A 21 -8.88 -0.73 -9.78
CA LYS A 21 -7.99 -1.80 -9.31
C LYS A 21 -7.20 -1.31 -8.08
N ALA A 22 -7.39 -1.94 -6.93
CA ALA A 22 -6.45 -1.82 -5.82
C ALA A 22 -5.34 -2.84 -6.04
N ARG A 23 -4.11 -2.36 -6.22
CA ARG A 23 -2.92 -3.18 -6.43
C ARG A 23 -2.05 -3.04 -5.20
N VAL A 24 -1.81 -4.16 -4.52
CA VAL A 24 -0.95 -4.28 -3.34
C VAL A 24 0.29 -5.07 -3.78
N GLU A 25 1.41 -4.38 -3.93
CA GLU A 25 2.69 -5.02 -4.23
C GLU A 25 3.44 -5.26 -2.92
N VAL A 26 3.23 -6.42 -2.30
CA VAL A 26 3.91 -6.79 -1.06
C VAL A 26 5.34 -7.24 -1.36
N MET A 27 6.34 -6.48 -0.88
CA MET A 27 7.61 -7.07 -0.48
C MET A 27 7.68 -7.11 1.05
N MET A 28 8.25 -8.17 1.58
CA MET A 28 8.91 -8.17 2.87
C MET A 28 10.39 -8.41 2.55
N SER A 29 11.29 -7.59 3.10
CA SER A 29 12.69 -7.62 2.67
C SER A 29 13.39 -8.95 2.97
N LYS A 30 14.43 -9.23 2.18
CA LYS A 30 15.39 -10.34 2.38
C LYS A 30 16.07 -10.35 3.76
N GLN A 31 15.93 -9.30 4.57
CA GLN A 31 16.77 -9.07 5.74
C GLN A 31 16.27 -9.71 7.04
N PHE A 32 15.07 -10.32 7.03
CA PHE A 32 14.51 -10.95 8.23
C PHE A 32 14.49 -12.49 8.23
N ALA A 33 14.68 -13.15 7.09
CA ALA A 33 14.76 -14.61 7.07
C ALA A 33 16.23 -15.06 6.99
N LYS A 34 16.82 -15.47 8.12
CA LYS A 34 17.93 -16.41 8.06
C LYS A 34 17.34 -17.72 7.52
N ASP A 35 17.81 -18.13 6.36
CA ASP A 35 17.37 -19.33 5.66
C ASP A 35 17.93 -20.57 6.37
N ASP A 36 17.12 -21.28 7.15
CA ASP A 36 17.49 -22.53 7.81
C ASP A 36 16.84 -23.77 7.16
N GLY A 37 16.12 -23.57 6.05
CA GLY A 37 15.47 -24.63 5.29
C GLY A 37 14.24 -25.26 5.96
N ARG A 38 13.73 -24.69 7.06
CA ARG A 38 12.50 -25.17 7.73
C ARG A 38 11.35 -24.18 7.49
N GLY A 39 10.18 -24.69 7.08
CA GLY A 39 8.92 -23.92 7.07
C GLY A 39 8.77 -22.85 5.98
N ARG A 40 8.93 -23.21 4.69
CA ARG A 40 8.68 -22.31 3.56
C ARG A 40 7.68 -22.91 2.57
N LEU A 41 6.66 -22.13 2.20
CA LEU A 41 5.80 -22.42 1.05
C LEU A 41 6.18 -21.54 -0.13
N TYR A 42 6.08 -22.09 -1.33
CA TYR A 42 6.29 -21.38 -2.58
C TYR A 42 4.95 -21.23 -3.30
N VAL A 43 4.69 -20.01 -3.78
CA VAL A 43 3.52 -19.68 -4.59
C VAL A 43 4.02 -19.25 -5.96
N ASP A 44 3.54 -19.91 -7.02
CA ASP A 44 3.83 -19.57 -8.41
C ASP A 44 2.55 -19.58 -9.23
N ILE A 45 2.35 -18.58 -10.10
CA ILE A 45 1.14 -18.45 -10.92
C ILE A 45 0.86 -19.66 -11.82
N HIS A 46 1.87 -20.49 -12.10
CA HIS A 46 1.75 -21.71 -12.89
C HIS A 46 1.60 -22.98 -12.04
N GLY A 47 1.63 -22.86 -10.70
CA GLY A 47 1.55 -23.99 -9.78
C GLY A 47 2.80 -24.88 -9.78
N CYS A 48 3.93 -24.38 -10.28
CA CYS A 48 5.18 -25.13 -10.35
C CYS A 48 6.39 -24.26 -9.99
N PHE A 49 7.35 -24.83 -9.26
CA PHE A 49 8.65 -24.21 -8.98
C PHE A 49 9.76 -25.18 -9.38
N GLY A 50 10.23 -25.07 -10.63
CA GLY A 50 11.16 -26.06 -11.19
C GLY A 50 10.49 -27.42 -11.34
N GLU A 51 11.04 -28.45 -10.69
CA GLU A 51 10.46 -29.80 -10.63
C GLU A 51 9.52 -30.02 -9.42
N TYR A 52 9.33 -29.01 -8.56
CA TYR A 52 8.51 -29.11 -7.35
C TYR A 52 7.13 -28.51 -7.54
N ASP A 53 6.12 -29.12 -6.91
CA ASP A 53 4.76 -28.55 -6.82
C ASP A 53 4.79 -27.26 -5.99
N ALA A 54 4.19 -26.20 -6.53
CA ALA A 54 3.99 -24.93 -5.84
C ALA A 54 2.49 -24.63 -5.76
N LEU A 55 2.09 -23.83 -4.78
CA LEU A 55 0.70 -23.38 -4.71
C LEU A 55 0.45 -22.32 -5.80
N ALA A 56 -0.72 -22.36 -6.44
CA ALA A 56 -1.07 -21.40 -7.48
C ALA A 56 -1.66 -20.10 -6.90
N LEU A 57 -2.17 -20.16 -5.67
CA LEU A 57 -2.84 -19.06 -4.98
C LEU A 57 -2.11 -18.72 -3.68
N VAL A 58 -2.02 -17.42 -3.40
CA VAL A 58 -1.44 -16.92 -2.16
C VAL A 58 -2.34 -17.25 -0.98
N GLN A 59 -3.67 -17.22 -1.13
CA GLN A 59 -4.59 -17.61 -0.06
C GLN A 59 -4.40 -19.06 0.38
N GLU A 60 -4.15 -19.99 -0.55
CA GLU A 60 -3.89 -21.40 -0.21
C GLU A 60 -2.63 -21.54 0.65
N ALA A 61 -1.60 -20.72 0.39
CA ALA A 61 -0.39 -20.72 1.20
C ALA A 61 -0.63 -20.19 2.60
N VAL A 62 -1.51 -19.19 2.75
CA VAL A 62 -1.95 -18.71 4.06
C VAL A 62 -2.70 -19.80 4.80
N ASP A 63 -3.64 -20.48 4.14
CA ASP A 63 -4.47 -21.50 4.74
C ASP A 63 -3.63 -22.73 5.18
N ALA A 64 -2.61 -23.08 4.41
CA ALA A 64 -1.68 -24.18 4.68
C ALA A 64 -0.62 -23.87 5.75
N ALA A 65 -0.38 -22.60 6.09
CA ALA A 65 0.54 -22.22 7.14
C ALA A 65 0.06 -22.72 8.52
N PRO A 66 0.94 -23.01 9.49
CA PRO A 66 0.54 -23.45 10.81
C PRO A 66 -0.22 -22.35 11.57
N ASP A 67 -1.23 -22.75 12.34
CA ASP A 67 -1.91 -21.87 13.27
C ASP A 67 -1.07 -21.71 14.55
N LEU A 68 -1.08 -20.50 15.12
CA LEU A 68 -0.46 -20.16 16.41
C LEU A 68 1.04 -20.53 16.48
N GLY A 69 1.73 -20.48 15.33
CA GLY A 69 3.16 -20.73 15.24
C GLY A 69 3.97 -19.73 16.05
N SER A 70 4.92 -20.22 16.85
CA SER A 70 5.86 -19.40 17.62
C SER A 70 7.02 -18.85 16.76
N ASP A 71 7.37 -19.58 15.70
CA ASP A 71 8.43 -19.22 14.77
C ASP A 71 7.87 -18.54 13.52
N GLN A 72 8.74 -17.85 12.78
CA GLN A 72 8.35 -17.25 11.50
C GLN A 72 8.05 -18.32 10.46
N PHE A 73 6.93 -18.18 9.75
CA PHE A 73 6.58 -19.04 8.62
C PHE A 73 6.61 -18.25 7.32
N VAL A 74 7.45 -18.67 6.36
CA VAL A 74 7.74 -17.88 5.17
C VAL A 74 6.92 -18.38 3.98
N ILE A 75 6.16 -17.48 3.35
CA ILE A 75 5.47 -17.70 2.08
C ILE A 75 6.21 -16.90 1.00
N HIS A 76 6.93 -17.58 0.11
CA HIS A 76 7.62 -16.95 -1.01
C HIS A 76 6.70 -16.93 -2.23
N ILE A 77 6.32 -15.73 -2.65
CA ILE A 77 5.45 -15.48 -3.80
C ILE A 77 6.29 -15.07 -5.01
N LYS A 78 6.35 -15.95 -6.01
CA LYS A 78 7.11 -15.75 -7.24
C LYS A 78 6.57 -14.58 -8.07
N ALA A 79 7.40 -14.06 -8.97
CA ALA A 79 6.98 -13.01 -9.90
C ALA A 79 5.72 -13.41 -10.68
N GLY A 80 4.73 -12.53 -10.71
CA GLY A 80 3.42 -12.82 -11.25
C GLY A 80 2.37 -11.79 -10.82
N VAL A 81 1.22 -11.84 -11.47
CA VAL A 81 0.03 -11.06 -11.10
C VAL A 81 -1.01 -12.02 -10.53
N TYR A 82 -1.20 -11.95 -9.21
CA TYR A 82 -2.15 -12.73 -8.43
C TYR A 82 -3.42 -11.91 -8.24
N GLU A 83 -4.47 -12.25 -8.99
CA GLU A 83 -5.76 -11.54 -8.93
C GLU A 83 -6.69 -12.15 -7.86
N GLU A 84 -6.37 -11.93 -6.59
CA GLU A 84 -7.10 -12.49 -5.45
C GLU A 84 -7.16 -11.53 -4.25
N MET A 85 -8.03 -11.84 -3.29
CA MET A 85 -8.12 -11.14 -2.01
C MET A 85 -7.53 -12.03 -0.93
N ILE A 86 -6.49 -11.54 -0.26
CA ILE A 86 -5.82 -12.28 0.81
C ILE A 86 -6.42 -11.89 2.16
N ARG A 87 -6.84 -12.89 2.93
CA ARG A 87 -7.25 -12.74 4.31
C ARG A 87 -6.35 -13.60 5.19
N VAL A 88 -5.62 -12.93 6.07
CA VAL A 88 -4.85 -13.57 7.14
C VAL A 88 -5.71 -13.54 8.41
N PRO A 89 -6.27 -14.68 8.85
CA PRO A 89 -7.07 -14.73 10.06
C PRO A 89 -6.18 -14.64 11.32
N PHE A 90 -6.78 -14.37 12.47
CA PHE A 90 -6.05 -14.06 13.71
C PHE A 90 -5.17 -15.22 14.21
N GLU A 91 -5.58 -16.45 13.89
CA GLU A 91 -4.88 -17.68 14.25
C GLU A 91 -3.56 -17.85 13.48
N LYS A 92 -3.40 -17.20 12.32
CA LYS A 92 -2.16 -17.25 11.52
C LYS A 92 -1.14 -16.24 12.04
N THR A 93 -0.38 -16.64 13.06
CA THR A 93 0.65 -15.81 13.67
C THR A 93 2.00 -15.94 12.96
N ASN A 94 2.85 -14.90 13.04
CA ASN A 94 4.24 -14.91 12.56
C ASN A 94 4.44 -15.26 11.06
N LEU A 95 3.45 -14.98 10.21
CA LEU A 95 3.59 -15.13 8.76
C LEU A 95 4.48 -14.05 8.14
N VAL A 96 5.33 -14.47 7.20
CA VAL A 96 6.21 -13.58 6.42
C VAL A 96 5.98 -13.82 4.93
N PHE A 97 5.56 -12.79 4.20
CA PHE A 97 5.33 -12.85 2.75
C PHE A 97 6.49 -12.28 1.95
N VAL A 98 7.22 -13.08 1.17
CA VAL A 98 8.37 -12.59 0.41
C VAL A 98 8.07 -12.62 -1.09
N GLY A 99 8.04 -11.46 -1.74
CA GLY A 99 7.92 -11.35 -3.20
C GLY A 99 9.27 -11.34 -3.92
N ASP A 100 9.28 -11.64 -5.22
CA ASP A 100 10.49 -11.57 -6.08
C ASP A 100 10.93 -10.13 -6.42
N GLY A 101 10.11 -9.13 -6.12
CA GLY A 101 10.42 -7.72 -6.39
C GLY A 101 9.18 -6.81 -6.46
N MET A 102 9.32 -5.55 -6.05
CA MET A 102 8.33 -4.49 -6.31
C MET A 102 8.16 -4.35 -7.83
N GLY A 103 6.93 -4.43 -8.31
CA GLY A 103 6.57 -4.48 -9.73
C GLY A 103 6.66 -5.87 -10.40
N ALA A 104 7.35 -6.85 -9.78
CA ALA A 104 7.47 -8.21 -10.29
C ALA A 104 6.42 -9.16 -9.69
N THR A 105 6.22 -9.09 -8.36
CA THR A 105 5.16 -9.81 -7.65
C THR A 105 4.04 -8.82 -7.32
N VAL A 106 2.83 -9.12 -7.77
CA VAL A 106 1.69 -8.20 -7.71
C VAL A 106 0.46 -8.93 -7.21
N ILE A 107 -0.08 -8.52 -6.07
CA ILE A 107 -1.39 -8.98 -5.60
C ILE A 107 -2.40 -7.88 -5.90
N SER A 108 -3.51 -8.22 -6.56
CA SER A 108 -4.49 -7.23 -6.99
C SER A 108 -5.90 -7.74 -6.78
N SER A 109 -6.79 -6.87 -6.31
CA SER A 109 -8.22 -7.16 -6.21
C SER A 109 -9.04 -5.99 -6.76
N SER A 110 -10.14 -6.30 -7.44
CA SER A 110 -11.03 -5.32 -8.08
C SER A 110 -12.40 -5.20 -7.40
N ARG A 111 -12.57 -5.76 -6.19
CA ARG A 111 -13.86 -5.68 -5.48
C ARG A 111 -14.08 -4.30 -4.85
N ASN A 112 -15.07 -3.57 -5.36
CA ASN A 112 -15.79 -2.58 -4.57
C ASN A 112 -16.39 -3.30 -3.36
N ASN A 113 -16.16 -2.78 -2.16
CA ASN A 113 -16.77 -3.31 -0.94
C ASN A 113 -18.30 -3.29 -1.11
N LYS A 114 -18.92 -4.47 -1.30
CA LYS A 114 -20.39 -4.67 -1.23
C LYS A 114 -20.89 -4.74 0.22
N ALA A 115 -20.02 -4.49 1.21
CA ALA A 115 -20.47 -4.11 2.54
C ALA A 115 -21.00 -2.68 2.43
N GLY A 116 -22.27 -2.44 2.79
CA GLY A 116 -23.00 -1.18 2.65
C GLY A 116 -22.46 0.01 3.46
N LEU A 117 -21.14 0.22 3.47
CA LEU A 117 -20.47 1.45 3.86
C LEU A 117 -20.72 2.46 2.74
N SER A 118 -21.57 3.42 3.03
CA SER A 118 -21.97 4.49 2.12
C SER A 118 -20.77 5.32 1.66
N SER A 119 -20.26 4.97 0.47
CA SER A 119 -19.53 5.84 -0.46
C SER A 119 -18.15 6.41 -0.03
N HIS A 120 -17.16 6.25 -0.92
CA HIS A 120 -15.88 7.01 -1.02
C HIS A 120 -14.58 6.44 -0.41
N GLN A 121 -14.52 5.24 0.16
CA GLN A 121 -13.25 4.68 0.66
C GLN A 121 -12.97 3.31 0.04
N LEU A 122 -11.92 3.23 -0.78
CA LEU A 122 -11.36 1.98 -1.31
C LEU A 122 -10.07 1.67 -0.57
N VAL A 123 -10.19 0.82 0.45
CA VAL A 123 -9.06 0.34 1.23
C VAL A 123 -8.31 -0.70 0.41
N ALA A 124 -7.10 -0.38 -0.04
CA ALA A 124 -6.25 -1.37 -0.71
C ALA A 124 -5.70 -2.38 0.31
N PHE A 125 -5.56 -1.98 1.57
CA PHE A 125 -5.00 -2.81 2.62
C PHE A 125 -5.55 -2.40 3.99
N HIS A 126 -6.09 -3.39 4.71
CA HIS A 126 -6.57 -3.28 6.08
C HIS A 126 -5.76 -4.24 6.95
N TRP A 127 -5.26 -3.77 8.08
CA TRP A 127 -4.39 -4.57 8.93
C TRP A 127 -4.65 -4.30 10.41
N ASP A 128 -4.85 -5.37 11.17
CA ASP A 128 -5.18 -5.40 12.59
C ASP A 128 -4.27 -6.36 13.39
N SER A 129 -3.05 -6.59 12.92
CA SER A 129 -2.03 -7.33 13.70
C SER A 129 -1.04 -6.38 14.37
N ASP A 130 -0.62 -6.76 15.58
CA ASP A 130 0.37 -6.02 16.38
C ASP A 130 1.80 -6.33 15.91
N HIS A 131 2.73 -5.40 16.11
CA HIS A 131 4.16 -5.54 15.72
C HIS A 131 4.40 -5.88 14.24
N SER A 132 3.57 -5.31 13.35
CA SER A 132 3.63 -5.64 11.93
C SER A 132 4.55 -4.71 11.14
N VAL A 133 5.38 -5.31 10.28
CA VAL A 133 6.36 -4.60 9.46
C VAL A 133 6.04 -4.81 7.99
N LEU A 134 6.02 -3.73 7.23
CA LEU A 134 5.93 -3.74 5.78
C LEU A 134 7.13 -3.01 5.21
N GLU A 135 7.84 -3.62 4.29
CA GLU A 135 9.08 -3.05 3.77
C GLU A 135 9.19 -3.16 2.26
N SER A 136 9.41 -2.03 1.59
CA SER A 136 9.51 -1.96 0.12
C SER A 136 8.24 -2.41 -0.60
N VAL A 137 7.09 -2.10 0.01
CA VAL A 137 5.74 -2.38 -0.50
C VAL A 137 5.20 -1.18 -1.27
N GLU A 138 4.51 -1.41 -2.39
CA GLU A 138 3.76 -0.36 -3.08
C GLU A 138 2.25 -0.60 -2.96
N PHE A 139 1.54 0.37 -2.37
CA PHE A 139 0.08 0.39 -2.31
C PHE A 139 -0.47 1.37 -3.33
N ARG A 140 -1.18 0.87 -4.35
CA ARG A 140 -1.88 1.69 -5.33
C ARG A 140 -3.38 1.62 -5.12
N GLY A 141 -3.98 2.78 -4.89
CA GLY A 141 -5.41 2.97 -4.71
C GLY A 141 -5.77 4.44 -4.87
N HIS A 142 -7.03 4.74 -5.17
CA HIS A 142 -7.46 6.07 -5.60
C HIS A 142 -7.86 7.01 -4.45
N GLN A 143 -8.76 6.54 -3.57
CA GLN A 143 -9.10 7.19 -2.29
C GLN A 143 -9.12 6.15 -1.19
N GLY A 144 -8.37 6.37 -0.10
CA GLY A 144 -8.28 5.40 1.00
C GLY A 144 -7.18 4.35 0.82
N THR A 145 -6.05 4.70 0.19
CA THR A 145 -5.02 3.73 -0.22
C THR A 145 -4.55 2.82 0.92
N LEU A 146 -4.30 3.37 2.11
CA LEU A 146 -3.89 2.60 3.28
C LEU A 146 -4.78 2.90 4.48
N TYR A 147 -5.44 1.87 5.02
CA TYR A 147 -6.15 1.96 6.29
C TYR A 147 -5.27 1.39 7.42
N ALA A 148 -4.50 2.27 8.06
CA ALA A 148 -3.67 1.96 9.21
C ALA A 148 -4.57 1.93 10.48
N HIS A 149 -5.38 0.89 10.59
CA HIS A 149 -6.54 0.87 11.48
C HIS A 149 -6.16 0.95 12.96
N SER A 150 -5.37 0.00 13.45
CA SER A 150 -5.06 -0.15 14.88
C SER A 150 -3.65 -0.73 15.14
N LEU A 151 -3.25 -0.76 16.42
CA LEU A 151 -2.03 -1.41 16.92
C LEU A 151 -0.70 -0.79 16.43
N LEU A 152 0.42 -1.47 16.69
CA LEU A 152 1.77 -1.02 16.33
C LEU A 152 2.15 -1.48 14.92
N GLN A 153 2.51 -0.52 14.07
CA GLN A 153 2.85 -0.80 12.67
C GLN A 153 4.11 -0.03 12.23
N LEU A 154 4.91 -0.64 11.35
CA LEU A 154 6.05 0.00 10.70
C LEU A 154 5.98 -0.19 9.19
N TYR A 155 6.05 0.90 8.45
CA TYR A 155 6.20 0.91 6.98
C TYR A 155 7.56 1.50 6.64
N ARG A 156 8.42 0.75 5.95
CA ARG A 156 9.78 1.17 5.61
C ARG A 156 10.03 1.12 4.11
N ILE A 157 10.48 2.22 3.51
CA ILE A 157 10.81 2.30 2.07
C ILE A 157 9.59 1.93 1.19
N CYS A 158 8.39 2.17 1.67
CA CYS A 158 7.16 1.86 0.95
C CYS A 158 6.73 3.01 0.04
N LYS A 159 6.00 2.69 -1.03
CA LYS A 159 5.27 3.66 -1.84
C LYS A 159 3.80 3.66 -1.44
N LEU A 160 3.33 4.79 -0.95
CA LEU A 160 2.02 4.93 -0.32
C LEU A 160 1.21 6.01 -1.02
N GLY A 161 -0.12 5.86 -1.03
CA GLY A 161 -1.06 6.92 -1.40
C GLY A 161 -1.61 7.63 -0.16
N PHE A 162 -2.93 7.83 -0.13
CA PHE A 162 -3.62 8.42 1.01
C PHE A 162 -3.70 7.45 2.20
N ILE A 163 -3.40 7.95 3.40
CA ILE A 163 -3.34 7.15 4.64
C ILE A 163 -4.40 7.64 5.63
N PHE A 164 -5.13 6.73 6.27
CA PHE A 164 -6.06 7.07 7.35
C PHE A 164 -6.14 5.96 8.39
N GLY A 165 -6.66 6.26 9.58
CA GLY A 165 -6.82 5.29 10.67
C GLY A 165 -6.36 5.80 12.04
N ASN A 166 -6.19 4.90 13.00
CA ASN A 166 -5.86 5.20 14.40
C ASN A 166 -4.78 4.26 14.96
N SER A 167 -3.88 3.73 14.13
CA SER A 167 -2.74 2.96 14.61
C SER A 167 -1.67 3.85 15.26
N ALA A 168 -0.79 3.24 16.04
CA ALA A 168 0.51 3.79 16.38
C ALA A 168 1.50 3.34 15.30
N VAL A 169 1.77 4.19 14.31
CA VAL A 169 2.52 3.80 13.11
C VAL A 169 3.66 4.74 12.80
N VAL A 170 4.79 4.14 12.40
CA VAL A 170 5.94 4.84 11.81
C VAL A 170 6.02 4.53 10.33
N PHE A 171 6.10 5.58 9.52
CA PHE A 171 6.45 5.55 8.11
C PHE A 171 7.90 6.04 8.00
N ASP A 172 8.83 5.16 7.67
CA ASP A 172 10.26 5.44 7.60
C ASP A 172 10.76 5.38 6.15
N ARG A 173 11.27 6.50 5.64
CA ARG A 173 11.81 6.63 4.27
C ARG A 173 10.83 6.21 3.17
N CYS A 174 9.53 6.37 3.42
CA CYS A 174 8.49 6.06 2.44
C CYS A 174 8.33 7.20 1.42
N SER A 175 7.91 6.84 0.20
CA SER A 175 7.47 7.79 -0.82
C SER A 175 5.95 7.87 -0.80
N ILE A 176 5.40 9.04 -0.52
CA ILE A 176 3.97 9.30 -0.50
C ILE A 176 3.61 10.00 -1.80
N GLU A 177 2.85 9.32 -2.67
CA GLU A 177 2.45 9.85 -3.97
C GLU A 177 0.96 10.21 -3.99
N VAL A 178 0.67 11.49 -4.12
CA VAL A 178 -0.72 11.96 -4.23
C VAL A 178 -1.18 11.95 -5.69
N VAL A 179 -2.16 11.12 -6.01
CA VAL A 179 -2.72 11.00 -7.37
C VAL A 179 -3.98 11.88 -7.57
N PRO A 180 -4.27 12.37 -8.80
CA PRO A 180 -5.46 13.18 -9.07
C PRO A 180 -6.78 12.43 -8.83
N ARG A 181 -7.91 13.15 -8.70
CA ARG A 181 -9.21 12.45 -8.61
C ARG A 181 -9.55 11.72 -9.93
N ALA A 182 -10.29 10.61 -9.87
CA ALA A 182 -10.66 9.79 -11.04
C ALA A 182 -11.55 10.58 -12.02
N LYS A 183 -12.18 11.65 -11.53
CA LYS A 183 -12.91 12.65 -12.33
C LYS A 183 -11.98 13.59 -13.12
N GLY A 184 -10.69 13.28 -13.21
CA GLY A 184 -9.68 14.00 -13.97
C GLY A 184 -8.97 15.12 -13.20
N PRO A 185 -7.78 15.54 -13.66
CA PRO A 185 -6.97 16.59 -13.04
C PRO A 185 -7.61 17.99 -13.12
N ALA A 186 -8.71 18.17 -13.85
CA ALA A 186 -9.37 19.47 -14.01
C ALA A 186 -10.25 19.89 -12.81
N LYS A 187 -10.63 18.96 -11.91
CA LYS A 187 -11.38 19.32 -10.71
C LYS A 187 -10.43 19.78 -9.61
N ALA A 188 -10.37 21.11 -9.47
CA ALA A 188 -9.75 21.79 -8.35
C ALA A 188 -10.26 21.25 -7.00
N GLY A 189 -9.39 21.16 -6.02
CA GLY A 189 -9.75 20.64 -4.71
C GLY A 189 -8.58 20.61 -3.74
N SER A 190 -8.92 20.58 -2.46
CA SER A 190 -7.96 20.35 -1.39
C SER A 190 -7.84 18.85 -1.09
N LYS A 191 -6.61 18.39 -0.91
CA LYS A 191 -6.26 17.03 -0.54
C LYS A 191 -5.29 17.06 0.64
N SER A 192 -5.27 15.98 1.39
CA SER A 192 -4.34 15.80 2.48
C SER A 192 -3.65 14.46 2.31
N VAL A 193 -2.38 14.37 2.67
CA VAL A 193 -1.61 13.12 2.67
C VAL A 193 -2.21 12.09 3.64
N ALA A 194 -2.60 12.55 4.84
CA ALA A 194 -3.10 11.65 5.88
C ALA A 194 -4.34 12.18 6.63
N ALA A 195 -5.08 11.27 7.26
CA ALA A 195 -6.16 11.62 8.17
C ALA A 195 -6.18 10.70 9.40
N HIS A 196 -5.52 11.15 10.49
CA HIS A 196 -5.44 10.37 11.74
C HIS A 196 -6.71 10.53 12.59
N GLY A 197 -7.18 9.42 13.15
CA GLY A 197 -8.49 9.24 13.75
C GLY A 197 -8.49 8.93 15.25
N ARG A 198 -7.54 9.47 16.02
CA ARG A 198 -7.54 9.32 17.49
C ARG A 198 -8.71 10.03 18.14
N ILE A 199 -9.44 9.29 18.97
CA ILE A 199 -10.69 9.74 19.63
C ILE A 199 -10.52 10.00 21.14
N ASN A 200 -9.44 9.53 21.75
CA ASN A 200 -9.18 9.68 23.18
C ASN A 200 -7.72 10.09 23.41
N PRO A 201 -7.43 11.15 24.19
CA PRO A 201 -6.07 11.62 24.43
C PRO A 201 -5.18 10.60 25.14
N ALA A 202 -5.76 9.66 25.91
CA ALA A 202 -5.03 8.58 26.58
C ALA A 202 -4.54 7.50 25.60
N GLN A 203 -5.04 7.47 24.35
CA GLN A 203 -4.54 6.52 23.34
C GLN A 203 -3.11 6.88 22.91
N GLY A 204 -2.22 5.90 22.98
CA GLY A 204 -0.84 5.96 22.50
C GLY A 204 -0.68 6.01 20.98
N THR A 205 -1.75 6.25 20.22
CA THR A 205 -1.80 6.16 18.75
C THR A 205 -1.38 7.46 18.06
N GLY A 206 -0.94 7.38 16.82
CA GLY A 206 -0.38 8.52 16.09
C GLY A 206 0.35 8.09 14.82
N PHE A 207 0.40 8.99 13.85
CA PHE A 207 1.22 8.79 12.66
C PHE A 207 2.54 9.56 12.77
N MET A 208 3.64 8.85 12.56
CA MET A 208 4.98 9.43 12.47
C MET A 208 5.53 9.21 11.07
N PHE A 209 5.85 10.29 10.36
CA PHE A 209 6.54 10.26 9.09
C PHE A 209 7.99 10.68 9.31
N ASN A 210 8.95 9.80 9.05
CA ASN A 210 10.37 10.03 9.24
C ASN A 210 11.13 9.83 7.93
N GLY A 211 11.81 10.87 7.43
CA GLY A 211 12.62 10.75 6.22
C GLY A 211 11.80 10.48 4.94
N CYS A 212 10.48 10.64 4.99
CA CYS A 212 9.60 10.40 3.85
C CYS A 212 9.69 11.50 2.79
N SER A 213 9.42 11.16 1.53
CA SER A 213 9.22 12.13 0.45
C SER A 213 7.72 12.26 0.16
N ILE A 214 7.21 13.49 0.12
CA ILE A 214 5.83 13.79 -0.25
C ILE A 214 5.85 14.37 -1.67
N ASN A 215 5.52 13.52 -2.64
CA ASN A 215 5.63 13.77 -4.08
C ASN A 215 4.28 13.55 -4.78
N ARG A 216 4.18 13.88 -6.07
CA ARG A 216 2.99 13.67 -6.89
C ARG A 216 3.35 13.06 -8.23
N SER A 217 2.35 12.46 -8.87
CA SER A 217 2.51 12.01 -10.24
C SER A 217 2.79 13.19 -11.17
N ALA A 218 3.56 12.96 -12.24
CA ALA A 218 3.91 13.99 -13.21
C ALA A 218 2.67 14.71 -13.79
N ASP A 219 1.58 13.98 -14.00
CA ASP A 219 0.30 14.52 -14.46
C ASP A 219 -0.32 15.51 -13.46
N TYR A 220 -0.15 15.26 -12.16
CA TYR A 220 -0.61 16.16 -11.11
C TYR A 220 0.20 17.46 -11.10
N LEU A 221 1.54 17.35 -11.17
CA LEU A 221 2.43 18.51 -11.20
C LEU A 221 2.17 19.38 -12.43
N ALA A 222 1.95 18.76 -13.60
CA ALA A 222 1.56 19.47 -14.81
C ALA A 222 0.23 20.23 -14.64
N ALA A 223 -0.75 19.61 -13.97
CA ALA A 223 -2.03 20.26 -13.68
C ALA A 223 -1.90 21.43 -12.69
N TYR A 224 -1.10 21.26 -11.63
CA TYR A 224 -0.79 22.30 -10.65
C TYR A 224 -0.11 23.51 -11.31
N ARG A 225 0.95 23.29 -12.10
CA ARG A 225 1.69 24.36 -12.79
C ARG A 225 0.85 25.12 -13.80
N ARG A 226 -0.12 24.46 -14.44
CA ARG A 226 -1.06 25.11 -15.37
C ARG A 226 -2.04 26.06 -14.65
N LYS A 227 -2.43 25.76 -13.41
CA LYS A 227 -3.31 26.61 -12.60
C LYS A 227 -2.93 26.56 -11.12
N PRO A 228 -1.91 27.33 -10.71
CA PRO A 228 -1.50 27.40 -9.30
C PRO A 228 -2.69 27.75 -8.40
N GLY A 229 -2.82 27.07 -7.27
CA GLY A 229 -3.93 27.25 -6.32
C GLY A 229 -5.23 26.50 -6.65
N ALA A 230 -5.37 25.91 -7.84
CA ALA A 230 -6.49 25.00 -8.12
C ALA A 230 -6.37 23.69 -7.33
N HIS A 231 -5.15 23.25 -7.06
CA HIS A 231 -4.87 22.06 -6.28
C HIS A 231 -4.07 22.45 -5.04
N ARG A 232 -4.61 22.13 -3.86
CA ARG A 232 -3.98 22.41 -2.58
C ARG A 232 -3.70 21.09 -1.87
N GLU A 233 -2.45 20.86 -1.47
CA GLU A 233 -2.09 19.68 -0.70
C GLU A 233 -1.71 20.07 0.72
N TYR A 234 -2.15 19.27 1.68
CA TYR A 234 -1.84 19.43 3.08
C TYR A 234 -1.19 18.15 3.61
N LEU A 235 -0.37 18.27 4.64
CA LEU A 235 0.28 17.17 5.35
C LEU A 235 -0.74 16.23 5.98
N GLY A 236 -1.86 16.78 6.45
CA GLY A 236 -2.94 15.98 6.98
C GLY A 236 -4.19 16.78 7.29
N ARG A 237 -5.21 16.07 7.76
CA ARG A 237 -6.43 16.62 8.32
C ARG A 237 -6.90 15.82 9.54
N PRO A 238 -7.50 16.45 10.54
CA PRO A 238 -8.03 15.72 11.68
C PRO A 238 -9.28 14.93 11.26
N TRP A 239 -9.21 13.60 11.29
CA TRP A 239 -10.43 12.78 11.11
C TRP A 239 -11.26 12.72 12.39
N LYS A 240 -10.60 12.82 13.55
CA LYS A 240 -11.18 12.78 14.89
C LYS A 240 -10.51 13.82 15.79
N GLU A 241 -11.19 14.16 16.89
CA GLU A 241 -10.89 15.27 17.79
C GLU A 241 -9.43 15.30 18.29
N TYR A 242 -8.84 14.15 18.59
CA TYR A 242 -7.49 14.06 19.14
C TYR A 242 -6.44 13.67 18.10
N SER A 243 -6.68 13.96 16.82
CA SER A 243 -5.76 13.64 15.72
C SER A 243 -4.30 14.01 16.06
N ARG A 244 -3.36 13.17 15.63
CA ARG A 244 -1.95 13.25 16.03
C ARG A 244 -1.07 12.72 14.91
N MET A 245 -0.33 13.63 14.28
CA MET A 245 0.52 13.34 13.15
C MET A 245 1.79 14.19 13.27
N VAL A 246 2.95 13.62 12.93
CA VAL A 246 4.24 14.31 12.97
C VAL A 246 5.01 13.99 11.70
N HIS A 247 5.61 15.00 11.07
CA HIS A 247 6.51 14.85 9.93
C HIS A 247 7.90 15.35 10.33
N VAL A 248 8.90 14.46 10.25
CA VAL A 248 10.29 14.73 10.65
C VAL A 248 11.21 14.36 9.50
N ASN A 249 12.13 15.26 9.16
CA ASN A 249 13.11 15.06 8.07
C ASN A 249 12.47 14.72 6.72
N CYS A 250 11.23 15.17 6.49
CA CYS A 250 10.52 14.88 5.25
C CYS A 250 10.85 15.88 4.14
N TYR A 251 11.01 15.38 2.91
CA TYR A 251 11.05 16.22 1.73
C TYR A 251 9.62 16.54 1.27
N MET A 252 9.32 17.82 1.06
CA MET A 252 8.00 18.31 0.66
C MET A 252 8.11 19.08 -0.65
N GLU A 253 7.42 18.63 -1.69
CA GLU A 253 7.43 19.31 -2.98
C GLU A 253 6.56 20.59 -3.01
N GLU A 254 6.77 21.45 -4.01
CA GLU A 254 6.28 22.84 -4.16
C GLU A 254 4.77 23.08 -3.97
N MET A 255 3.98 22.00 -4.02
CA MET A 255 2.53 22.05 -3.91
C MET A 255 2.03 21.92 -2.45
N VAL A 256 2.88 21.48 -1.51
CA VAL A 256 2.47 21.44 -0.09
C VAL A 256 2.22 22.88 0.36
N MET A 257 1.00 23.13 0.80
CA MET A 257 0.55 24.45 1.22
C MET A 257 1.36 24.91 2.44
N PRO A 258 1.79 26.19 2.52
CA PRO A 258 2.51 26.73 3.67
C PRO A 258 1.77 26.59 5.00
N GLU A 259 0.43 26.58 4.96
CA GLU A 259 -0.43 26.34 6.11
C GLU A 259 -0.24 24.94 6.73
N GLY A 260 0.29 23.99 5.94
CA GLY A 260 0.64 22.64 6.36
C GLY A 260 -0.57 21.72 6.55
N TRP A 261 -1.61 22.15 7.26
CA TRP A 261 -2.72 21.30 7.70
C TRP A 261 -4.08 21.83 7.24
N LEU A 262 -5.02 20.92 6.97
CA LEU A 262 -6.42 21.28 6.85
C LEU A 262 -7.04 21.50 8.24
N PRO A 263 -7.97 22.47 8.37
CA PRO A 263 -8.80 22.63 9.57
C PRO A 263 -9.65 21.39 9.87
#